data_AF-A0A925J032-F1
#
_entry.id   AF-A0A925J032-F1
#
_cell.length_a   1.000
_cell.length_b   1.000
_cell.length_c   1.000
_cell.angle_alpha   90.00
_cell.angle_beta   90.00
_cell.angle_gamma   90.00
#
_symmetry.space_group_name_H-M   'P 1'
#
loop_
_entity.id
_entity.type
_entity.pdbx_description
1 polymer ?
#
loop_
_entity_poly.entity_id
_entity_poly.type
_entity_poly.pdbx_seq_one_letter_code
_entity_poly.pdbx_strand_id
1 'polypeptide(L)' 'NLQRKRFYLASEDRWIELKVATSVIRTINKKGIEAVLREAKAKGTLTL' A
#
# COMPACT_ATOMS: atom_id res chain seq x y z
N ASN A 1 -5.25 12.61 8.29
CA ASN A 1 -6.36 11.65 8.41
C ASN A 1 -5.95 10.33 7.79
N LEU A 2 -5.52 9.35 8.59
CA LEU A 2 -5.07 8.05 8.10
C LEU A 2 -6.18 7.01 8.31
N GLN A 3 -6.49 6.23 7.29
CA GLN A 3 -7.49 5.16 7.33
C GLN A 3 -6.84 3.80 7.20
N ARG A 4 -7.37 2.82 7.94
CA ARG A 4 -7.00 1.41 7.78
C ARG A 4 -7.82 0.81 6.64
N LYS A 5 -7.14 0.19 5.69
CA LYS A 5 -7.77 -0.46 4.54
C LYS A 5 -7.01 -1.75 4.21
N ARG A 6 -7.75 -2.77 3.79
CA ARG A 6 -7.16 -4.00 3.25
C ARG A 6 -6.92 -3.83 1.76
N PHE A 7 -5.73 -4.22 1.33
CA PHE A 7 -5.35 -4.29 -0.07
C PHE A 7 -5.01 -5.73 -0.41
N TYR A 8 -5.44 -6.14 -1.59
CA TYR A 8 -5.12 -7.45 -2.12
C TYR A 8 -3.82 -7.38 -2.92
N LEU A 9 -2.89 -8.28 -2.61
CA LEU A 9 -1.59 -8.38 -3.25
C LEU A 9 -1.60 -9.59 -4.18
N ALA A 10 -1.67 -9.33 -5.48
CA ALA A 10 -1.74 -10.38 -6.49
C ALA A 10 -0.46 -11.25 -6.56
N SER A 11 0.72 -10.68 -6.26
CA SER A 11 1.99 -11.43 -6.25
C SER A 11 2.03 -12.56 -5.21
N GLU A 12 1.45 -12.36 -4.03
CA GLU A 12 1.51 -13.32 -2.91
C GLU A 12 0.15 -13.96 -2.61
N ASP A 13 -0.86 -13.65 -3.43
CA ASP A 13 -2.26 -14.05 -3.22
C ASP A 13 -2.73 -13.82 -1.77
N ARG A 14 -2.41 -12.63 -1.24
CA ARG A 14 -2.62 -12.30 0.18
C ARG A 14 -3.26 -10.93 0.37
N TRP A 15 -3.96 -10.82 1.48
CA TRP A 15 -4.52 -9.56 1.94
C TRP A 15 -3.58 -8.91 2.97
N ILE A 16 -3.21 -7.67 2.71
CA ILE A 16 -2.42 -6.85 3.64
C ILE A 16 -3.28 -5.72 4.16
N GLU A 17 -3.22 -5.47 5.47
CA GLU A 17 -3.96 -4.38 6.10
C GLU A 17 -3.00 -3.23 6.41
N LEU A 18 -3.21 -2.08 5.77
CA LEU A 18 -2.32 -0.94 5.88
C LEU A 18 -3.08 0.30 6.36
N LYS A 19 -2.41 1.07 7.21
CA LYS A 19 -2.87 2.40 7.62
C LYS A 19 -2.32 3.43 6.64
N VAL A 20 -3.16 3.89 5.72
CA VAL A 20 -2.77 4.76 4.61
C VAL A 20 -3.57 6.06 4.63
N ALA A 21 -3.00 7.12 4.06
CA ALA A 21 -3.74 8.36 3.82
C ALA A 21 -4.60 8.24 2.55
N THR A 22 -5.65 9.05 2.43
CA THR A 22 -6.55 9.07 1.26
C THR A 22 -5.81 9.36 -0.04
N SER A 23 -4.75 10.18 0.01
CA SER A 23 -3.88 10.45 -1.14
C SER A 23 -3.18 9.19 -1.67
N VAL A 24 -2.72 8.33 -0.75
CA VAL A 24 -2.06 7.07 -1.08
C VAL A 24 -3.03 6.08 -1.73
N ILE A 25 -4.30 6.04 -1.29
CA ILE A 25 -5.34 5.20 -1.92
C ILE A 25 -5.49 5.56 -3.40
N ARG A 26 -5.54 6.84 -3.74
CA ARG A 26 -5.63 7.30 -5.12
C ARG A 26 -4.38 6.94 -5.92
N THR A 27 -3.19 7.01 -5.30
CA THR A 27 -1.93 6.57 -5.93
C THR A 27 -1.91 5.07 -6.18
N ILE A 28 -2.37 4.25 -5.23
CA ILE A 28 -2.49 2.79 -5.36
C ILE A 28 -3.43 2.44 -6.52
N ASN A 29 -4.59 3.09 -6.61
CA ASN A 29 -5.51 2.86 -7.73
C ASN A 29 -4.93 3.27 -9.09
N LYS A 30 -4.04 4.26 -9.13
CA LYS A 30 -3.44 4.75 -10.39
C LYS A 30 -2.20 3.96 -10.82
N LYS A 31 -1.32 3.59 -9.88
CA LYS A 31 -0.03 2.94 -10.15
C LYS A 31 -0.02 1.44 -9.85
N GLY A 32 -1.01 0.93 -9.12
CA GLY A 32 -1.03 -0.42 -8.56
C GLY A 32 -0.43 -0.49 -7.15
N ILE A 33 -0.85 -1.49 -6.38
CA ILE A 33 -0.39 -1.72 -5.00
C ILE A 33 1.09 -2.10 -4.94
N GLU A 34 1.58 -2.89 -5.90
CA GLU A 34 2.97 -3.39 -5.93
C GLU A 34 3.99 -2.27 -6.13
N ALA A 35 3.70 -1.33 -7.02
CA ALA A 35 4.55 -0.16 -7.25
C ALA A 35 4.62 0.71 -5.99
N VAL A 36 3.49 0.92 -5.32
CA VAL A 36 3.41 1.70 -4.09
C VAL A 36 4.11 0.99 -2.92
N LEU A 37 4.00 -0.33 -2.82
CA LEU A 37 4.74 -1.12 -1.83
C LEU A 37 6.25 -1.05 -2.05
N ARG A 38 6.70 -1.08 -3.30
CA ARG A 38 8.12 -0.92 -3.64
C ARG A 38 8.62 0.48 -3.26
N GLU A 39 7.86 1.53 -3.58
CA GLU A 39 8.16 2.91 -3.16
C GLU A 39 8.13 3.05 -1.62
N ALA A 40 7.18 2.41 -0.94
CA ALA A 40 7.04 2.46 0.51
C ALA A 40 8.16 1.72 1.26
N LYS A 41 8.61 0.58 0.71
CA LYS A 41 9.78 -0.17 1.18
C LYS A 41 11.05 0.65 0.98
N ALA A 42 11.21 1.29 -0.18
CA ALA A 42 12.35 2.16 -0.46
C ALA A 42 12.38 3.42 0.42
N LYS A 43 11.20 3.98 0.77
CA LYS A 43 11.08 5.11 1.69
C LYS A 43 11.31 4.77 3.16
N GLY A 44 11.42 3.48 3.53
CA GLY A 44 11.61 3.06 4.92
C GLY A 44 10.40 3.30 5.83
N THR A 45 9.24 3.66 5.28
CA THR A 45 7.97 3.82 6.02
C THR A 45 7.29 2.49 6.38
N LEU A 46 7.83 1.37 5.87
CA LEU A 46 7.35 0.03 6.14
C LEU A 46 8.47 -0.72 6.87
N THR A 47 8.59 -0.46 8.16
CA THR A 47 9.36 -1.31 9.07
C THR A 47 8.51 -2.57 9.29
N LEU A 48 9.00 -3.71 8.78
CA LEU A 48 8.43 -5.03 9.05
C LEU A 48 8.57 -5.38 10.53
#